data_AF-A0A973P8F8-F1
#
_entry.id   AF-A0A973P8F8-F1
#
_cell.length_a   1.000
_cell.length_b   1.000
_cell.length_c   1.000
_cell.angle_alpha   90.00
_cell.angle_beta   90.00
_cell.angle_gamma   90.00
#
_symmetry.space_group_name_H-M   'P 1'
#
loop_
_entity.id
_entity.type
_entity.pdbx_description
1 polymer ?
#
loop_
_entity_poly.entity_id
_entity_poly.type
_entity_poly.pdbx_seq_one_letter_code
_entity_poly.pdbx_strand_id
1 'polypeptide(L)'
;GVGGDALAPLGLDLLASGPGAVVAGPPRSGRSSVLLTIARSLIAYGTPVVAVVPRRSPLRDLEGALAVLDGNATGLGDLLDGRDRYVVIVDDAELINPDSPAGQCFDEVLRTGRDGEHGLLLGGATGDLATAYRGFVAETRKSRTGFLLSVQSPADGDLFTIRLPRGAVGGPPGRGLLVTMGATTPVQAAIPE
;
A
#
# COMPACT_ATOMS: atom_id res chain seq x y z
N GLY A 1 5.02 12.28 -2.21
CA GLY A 1 4.34 13.39 -1.50
C GLY A 1 5.38 14.38 -1.04
N VAL A 2 4.98 15.37 -0.24
CA VAL A 2 5.91 16.35 0.37
C VAL A 2 5.70 16.40 1.88
N GLY A 3 6.77 16.56 2.64
CA GLY A 3 6.66 16.59 4.09
C GLY A 3 7.99 16.72 4.82
N GLY A 4 7.92 16.53 6.13
CA GLY A 4 9.02 16.83 7.04
C GLY A 4 9.35 18.32 7.13
N ASP A 5 10.31 18.66 7.98
CA ASP A 5 10.68 20.05 8.27
C ASP A 5 11.27 20.77 7.05
N ALA A 6 11.88 20.01 6.14
CA ALA A 6 12.49 20.52 4.92
C ALA A 6 11.54 20.56 3.70
N LEU A 7 10.27 20.13 3.85
CA LEU A 7 9.31 19.98 2.74
C LEU A 7 9.88 19.18 1.55
N ALA A 8 10.65 18.13 1.85
CA ALA A 8 11.31 17.32 0.84
C ALA A 8 10.32 16.36 0.14
N PRO A 9 10.64 15.89 -1.08
CA PRO A 9 9.94 14.76 -1.67
C PRO A 9 10.05 13.53 -0.77
N LEU A 10 8.91 12.93 -0.45
CA LEU A 10 8.80 11.73 0.37
C LEU A 10 8.12 10.61 -0.43
N GLY A 11 8.67 9.40 -0.32
CA GLY A 11 8.20 8.19 -0.99
C GLY A 11 8.41 6.94 -0.15
N LEU A 12 7.97 5.80 -0.70
CA LEU A 12 8.24 4.48 -0.13
C LEU A 12 9.41 3.85 -0.89
N ASP A 13 10.28 3.18 -0.16
CA ASP A 13 11.30 2.30 -0.70
C ASP A 13 11.00 0.87 -0.23
N LEU A 14 10.47 0.04 -1.12
CA LEU A 14 10.09 -1.34 -0.79
C LEU A 14 11.31 -2.27 -0.71
N LEU A 15 12.45 -1.90 -1.31
CA LEU A 15 13.69 -2.67 -1.17
C LEU A 15 14.34 -2.37 0.18
N ALA A 16 14.34 -1.10 0.60
CA ALA A 16 14.94 -0.71 1.88
C ALA A 16 14.02 -0.92 3.09
N SER A 17 12.70 -0.91 2.91
CA SER A 17 11.72 -0.91 4.02
C SER A 17 10.51 -1.83 3.80
N GLY A 18 10.58 -2.73 2.83
CA GLY A 18 9.53 -3.70 2.50
C GLY A 18 9.86 -5.13 2.93
N PRO A 19 9.33 -6.16 2.23
CA PRO A 19 8.70 -6.11 0.89
C PRO A 19 7.24 -5.64 0.89
N GLY A 20 6.65 -5.41 2.06
CA GLY A 20 5.25 -4.98 2.21
C GLY A 20 5.12 -3.50 2.60
N ALA A 21 4.14 -2.78 2.04
CA ALA A 21 3.71 -1.48 2.55
C ALA A 21 2.19 -1.29 2.52
N VAL A 22 1.67 -0.35 3.31
CA VAL A 22 0.23 -0.10 3.45
C VAL A 22 -0.12 1.37 3.24
N VAL A 23 -1.11 1.69 2.39
CA VAL A 23 -1.81 2.98 2.37
C VAL A 23 -3.14 2.81 3.09
N ALA A 24 -3.19 3.25 4.34
CA ALA A 24 -4.37 3.15 5.18
C ALA A 24 -5.07 4.50 5.33
N GLY A 25 -6.39 4.46 5.44
CA GLY A 25 -7.21 5.63 5.75
C GLY A 25 -8.69 5.33 5.59
N PRO A 26 -9.58 6.14 6.19
CA PRO A 26 -11.03 6.01 6.02
C PRO A 26 -11.46 6.28 4.57
N PRO A 27 -12.71 5.96 4.19
CA PRO A 27 -13.25 6.33 2.88
C PRO A 27 -13.08 7.82 2.57
N ARG A 28 -12.70 8.14 1.33
CA ARG A 28 -12.42 9.52 0.84
C ARG A 28 -11.18 10.21 1.45
N SER A 29 -10.32 9.47 2.15
CA SER A 29 -9.02 9.97 2.62
C SER A 29 -8.01 10.26 1.50
N GLY A 30 -8.28 9.82 0.27
CA GLY A 30 -7.34 9.88 -0.85
C GLY A 30 -6.52 8.61 -1.04
N ARG A 31 -6.81 7.51 -0.32
CA ARG A 31 -6.12 6.21 -0.43
C ARG A 31 -5.86 5.76 -1.87
N SER A 32 -6.92 5.59 -2.67
CA SER A 32 -6.77 5.13 -4.06
C SER A 32 -6.02 6.14 -4.94
N SER A 33 -6.13 7.44 -4.64
CA SER A 33 -5.33 8.47 -5.31
C SER A 33 -3.85 8.34 -4.98
N VAL A 34 -3.49 8.05 -3.73
CA VAL A 34 -2.10 7.80 -3.32
C VAL A 34 -1.58 6.52 -3.98
N LEU A 35 -2.37 5.44 -4.01
CA LEU A 35 -2.00 4.23 -4.73
C LEU A 35 -1.76 4.49 -6.22
N LEU A 36 -2.65 5.26 -6.87
CA LEU A 36 -2.50 5.64 -8.28
C LEU A 36 -1.23 6.46 -8.52
N THR A 37 -0.93 7.43 -7.65
CA THR A 37 0.33 8.20 -7.69
C THR A 37 1.56 7.30 -7.56
N ILE A 38 1.54 6.35 -6.61
CA ILE A 38 2.66 5.40 -6.42
C ILE A 38 2.80 4.50 -7.66
N ALA A 39 1.68 3.97 -8.16
CA ALA A 39 1.66 3.10 -9.35
C ALA A 39 2.25 3.79 -10.58
N ARG A 40 1.79 5.02 -10.87
CA ARG A 40 2.32 5.84 -11.97
C ARG A 40 3.81 6.12 -11.80
N SER A 41 4.26 6.43 -10.59
CA SER A 41 5.68 6.63 -10.31
C SER A 41 6.49 5.37 -10.58
N LEU A 42 6.03 4.20 -10.11
CA LEU A 42 6.70 2.92 -10.34
C LEU A 42 6.82 2.61 -11.83
N ILE A 43 5.73 2.77 -12.58
CA ILE A 43 5.69 2.57 -14.03
C ILE A 43 6.64 3.54 -14.75
N ALA A 44 6.66 4.81 -14.36
CA ALA A 44 7.56 5.82 -14.94
C ALA A 44 9.05 5.48 -14.72
N TYR A 45 9.38 4.80 -13.62
CA TYR A 45 10.73 4.27 -13.34
C TYR A 45 10.94 2.83 -13.87
N GLY A 46 10.06 2.34 -14.74
CA GLY A 46 10.18 1.04 -15.40
C GLY A 46 9.96 -0.15 -14.49
N THR A 47 9.34 0.01 -13.32
CA THR A 47 8.94 -1.10 -12.45
C THR A 47 7.61 -1.67 -12.93
N PRO A 48 7.52 -2.97 -13.29
CA PRO A 48 6.26 -3.60 -13.63
C PRO A 48 5.27 -3.54 -12.46
N VAL A 49 4.04 -3.12 -12.73
CA VAL A 49 2.98 -3.01 -11.73
C VAL A 49 1.81 -3.91 -12.12
N VAL A 50 1.34 -4.72 -11.18
CA VAL A 50 0.06 -5.43 -11.30
C VAL A 50 -0.91 -4.82 -10.28
N ALA A 51 -2.05 -4.33 -10.74
CA ALA A 51 -3.09 -3.81 -9.85
C ALA A 51 -4.21 -4.83 -9.65
N VAL A 52 -4.71 -4.98 -8.41
CA VAL A 52 -5.85 -5.82 -8.04
C VAL A 52 -6.92 -4.92 -7.45
N VAL A 53 -8.09 -4.87 -8.09
CA VAL A 53 -9.15 -3.89 -7.82
C VAL A 53 -10.52 -4.57 -7.61
N PRO A 54 -10.82 -5.08 -6.40
CA PRO A 54 -12.04 -5.82 -6.08
C PRO A 54 -13.33 -4.99 -6.25
N ARG A 55 -13.25 -3.65 -6.18
CA ARG A 55 -14.38 -2.74 -6.43
C ARG A 55 -14.00 -1.58 -7.35
N ARG A 56 -14.88 -0.59 -7.51
CA ARG A 56 -14.62 0.61 -8.33
C ARG A 56 -13.43 1.38 -7.75
N SER A 57 -12.38 1.54 -8.55
CA SER A 57 -11.14 2.22 -8.17
C SER A 57 -10.56 2.95 -9.40
N PRO A 58 -9.92 4.12 -9.23
CA PRO A 58 -9.15 4.80 -10.28
C PRO A 58 -8.04 3.94 -10.89
N LEU A 59 -7.57 2.91 -10.18
CA LEU A 59 -6.56 1.97 -10.70
C LEU A 59 -7.09 1.07 -11.84
N ARG A 60 -8.39 1.06 -12.11
CA ARG A 60 -9.00 0.29 -13.23
C ARG A 60 -8.45 0.71 -14.59
N ASP A 61 -8.16 1.99 -14.74
CA ASP A 61 -7.70 2.59 -15.99
C ASP A 61 -6.18 2.91 -15.92
N LEU A 62 -5.43 2.14 -15.13
CA LEU A 62 -3.99 2.35 -14.94
C LEU A 62 -3.20 2.01 -16.21
N GLU A 63 -2.88 3.04 -16.99
CA GLU A 63 -2.02 2.91 -18.16
C GLU A 63 -0.59 2.48 -17.78
N GLY A 64 -0.01 1.58 -18.57
CA GLY A 64 1.34 1.05 -18.37
C GLY A 64 1.46 -0.05 -17.30
N ALA A 65 0.37 -0.41 -16.62
CA ALA A 65 0.33 -1.60 -15.78
C ALA A 65 0.59 -2.87 -16.61
N LEU A 66 1.28 -3.83 -16.01
CA LEU A 66 1.45 -5.17 -16.56
C LEU A 66 0.09 -5.88 -16.66
N ALA A 67 -0.75 -5.72 -15.64
CA ALA A 67 -2.16 -6.08 -15.68
C ALA A 67 -2.97 -5.32 -14.62
N VAL A 68 -4.27 -5.22 -14.85
CA VAL A 68 -5.25 -4.80 -13.85
C VAL A 68 -6.28 -5.91 -13.71
N LEU A 69 -6.33 -6.52 -12.53
CA LEU A 69 -7.15 -7.69 -12.21
C LEU A 69 -8.30 -7.33 -11.26
N ASP A 70 -9.37 -8.10 -11.29
CA ASP A 70 -10.44 -7.99 -10.30
C ASP A 70 -10.04 -8.65 -8.96
N GLY A 71 -10.96 -8.68 -7.99
CA GLY A 71 -10.71 -9.26 -6.66
C GLY A 71 -10.40 -10.75 -6.63
N ASN A 72 -10.61 -11.49 -7.72
CA ASN A 72 -10.22 -12.90 -7.80
C ASN A 72 -8.75 -13.06 -8.19
N ALA A 73 -8.13 -12.01 -8.74
CA ALA A 73 -6.75 -11.98 -9.23
C ALA A 73 -6.39 -13.23 -10.07
N THR A 74 -7.32 -13.69 -10.91
CA THR A 74 -7.12 -14.90 -11.71
C THR A 74 -5.94 -14.73 -12.66
N GLY A 75 -5.05 -15.73 -12.71
CA GLY A 75 -3.84 -15.70 -13.53
C GLY A 75 -2.69 -14.85 -12.96
N LEU A 76 -2.81 -14.32 -11.72
CA LEU A 76 -1.75 -13.54 -11.10
C LEU A 76 -0.43 -14.34 -11.01
N GLY A 77 -0.48 -15.61 -10.59
CA GLY A 77 0.73 -16.44 -10.51
C GLY A 77 1.46 -16.55 -11.85
N ASP A 78 0.74 -16.87 -12.92
CA ASP A 78 1.30 -16.98 -14.28
C ASP A 78 1.90 -15.65 -14.77
N LEU A 79 1.30 -14.53 -14.37
CA LEU A 79 1.78 -13.20 -14.74
C LEU A 79 3.11 -12.84 -14.06
N LEU A 80 3.30 -13.32 -12.84
CA LEU A 80 4.48 -13.09 -12.01
C LEU A 80 5.59 -14.12 -12.24
N ASP A 81 5.27 -15.27 -12.82
CA ASP A 81 6.22 -16.35 -13.05
C ASP A 81 7.45 -15.89 -13.86
N GLY A 82 8.63 -16.28 -13.40
CA GLY A 82 9.92 -15.90 -13.99
C GLY A 82 10.29 -14.42 -13.90
N ARG A 83 9.59 -13.61 -13.08
CA ARG A 83 9.92 -12.17 -12.88
C ARG A 83 10.63 -11.94 -11.56
N ASP A 84 11.75 -11.23 -11.63
CA ASP A 84 12.53 -10.89 -10.44
C ASP A 84 12.18 -9.51 -9.85
N ARG A 85 11.54 -8.63 -10.64
CA ARG A 85 11.22 -7.25 -10.27
C ARG A 85 9.80 -6.84 -10.66
N TYR A 86 8.97 -6.54 -9.66
CA TYR A 86 7.59 -6.07 -9.84
C TYR A 86 6.98 -5.54 -8.53
N VAL A 87 5.86 -4.82 -8.62
CA VAL A 87 5.03 -4.50 -7.44
C VAL A 87 3.60 -4.92 -7.71
N VAL A 88 3.02 -5.68 -6.78
CA VAL A 88 1.58 -5.95 -6.75
C VAL A 88 0.91 -4.91 -5.87
N ILE A 89 -0.08 -4.20 -6.41
CA ILE A 89 -0.87 -3.20 -5.69
C ILE A 89 -2.28 -3.74 -5.53
N VAL A 90 -2.76 -3.86 -4.30
CA VAL A 90 -4.13 -4.31 -4.00
C VAL A 90 -4.90 -3.15 -3.39
N ASP A 91 -5.90 -2.62 -4.09
CA ASP A 91 -6.82 -1.65 -3.50
C ASP A 91 -7.92 -2.38 -2.74
N ASP A 92 -8.41 -1.77 -1.67
CA ASP A 92 -9.44 -2.34 -0.78
C ASP A 92 -9.13 -3.79 -0.34
N ALA A 93 -7.90 -4.00 0.13
CA ALA A 93 -7.35 -5.29 0.53
C ALA A 93 -8.22 -6.04 1.55
N GLU A 94 -9.00 -5.33 2.38
CA GLU A 94 -9.99 -5.89 3.30
C GLU A 94 -11.06 -6.76 2.62
N LEU A 95 -11.26 -6.63 1.30
CA LEU A 95 -12.25 -7.39 0.53
C LEU A 95 -11.71 -8.72 0.00
N ILE A 96 -10.40 -8.98 0.10
CA ILE A 96 -9.81 -10.23 -0.40
C ILE A 96 -9.75 -11.23 0.73
N ASN A 97 -10.31 -12.42 0.51
CA ASN A 97 -10.19 -13.52 1.46
C ASN A 97 -8.72 -14.01 1.50
N PRO A 98 -8.04 -14.01 2.67
CA PRO A 98 -6.66 -14.46 2.77
C PRO A 98 -6.45 -15.93 2.41
N ASP A 99 -7.48 -16.78 2.52
CA ASP A 99 -7.39 -18.21 2.17
C ASP A 99 -7.64 -18.48 0.68
N SER A 100 -8.03 -17.46 -0.09
CA SER A 100 -8.24 -17.59 -1.53
C SER A 100 -6.91 -17.80 -2.28
N PRO A 101 -6.93 -18.31 -3.53
CA PRO A 101 -5.73 -18.38 -4.36
C PRO A 101 -5.01 -17.03 -4.50
N ALA A 102 -5.76 -15.92 -4.59
CA ALA A 102 -5.19 -14.57 -4.61
C ALA A 102 -4.46 -14.24 -3.30
N GLY A 103 -5.10 -14.51 -2.15
CA GLY A 103 -4.50 -14.30 -0.83
C GLY A 103 -3.20 -15.10 -0.64
N GLN A 104 -3.20 -16.38 -1.04
CA GLN A 104 -2.00 -17.23 -1.00
C GLN A 104 -0.90 -16.72 -1.93
N CYS A 105 -1.26 -16.20 -3.10
CA CYS A 105 -0.30 -15.58 -4.02
C CYS A 105 0.32 -14.31 -3.41
N PHE A 106 -0.46 -13.49 -2.71
CA PHE A 106 0.07 -12.30 -2.01
C PHE A 106 1.01 -12.67 -0.85
N ASP A 107 0.69 -13.72 -0.10
CA ASP A 107 1.60 -14.27 0.91
C ASP A 107 2.92 -14.74 0.28
N GLU A 108 2.86 -15.38 -0.89
CA GLU A 108 4.03 -15.82 -1.64
C GLU A 108 4.88 -14.65 -2.15
N VAL A 109 4.26 -13.58 -2.66
CA VAL A 109 4.92 -12.32 -3.05
C VAL A 109 5.69 -11.73 -1.87
N LEU A 110 5.08 -11.65 -0.68
CA LEU A 110 5.74 -11.14 0.52
C LEU A 110 6.87 -12.07 1.00
N ARG A 111 6.68 -13.39 0.89
CA ARG A 111 7.67 -14.38 1.33
C ARG A 111 8.92 -14.31 0.48
N THR A 112 8.76 -14.30 -0.84
CA THR A 112 9.87 -14.28 -1.81
C THR A 112 10.49 -12.89 -1.97
N GLY A 113 9.71 -11.83 -1.74
CA GLY A 113 10.20 -10.44 -1.83
C GLY A 113 11.18 -10.06 -0.73
N ARG A 114 11.33 -10.86 0.33
CA ARG A 114 12.35 -10.62 1.38
C ARG A 114 13.78 -10.68 0.84
N ASP A 115 13.99 -11.52 -0.17
CA ASP A 115 15.29 -11.74 -0.81
C ASP A 115 15.26 -11.37 -2.31
N GLY A 116 14.19 -10.71 -2.77
CA GLY A 116 13.93 -10.38 -4.16
C GLY A 116 13.69 -8.89 -4.39
N GLU A 117 13.54 -8.49 -5.66
CA GLU A 117 13.31 -7.08 -6.04
C GLU A 117 11.83 -6.77 -6.30
N HIS A 118 10.95 -7.43 -5.54
CA HIS A 118 9.51 -7.30 -5.69
C HIS A 118 8.80 -7.13 -4.36
N GLY A 119 7.56 -6.61 -4.42
CA GLY A 119 6.82 -6.29 -3.20
C GLY A 119 5.32 -6.18 -3.38
N LEU A 120 4.65 -5.98 -2.24
CA LEU A 120 3.21 -5.87 -2.13
C LEU A 120 2.83 -4.55 -1.47
N LEU A 121 1.96 -3.79 -2.12
CA LEU A 121 1.39 -2.55 -1.60
C LEU A 121 -0.12 -2.70 -1.42
N LEU A 122 -0.59 -2.52 -0.20
CA LEU A 122 -2.01 -2.65 0.13
C LEU A 122 -2.64 -1.27 0.34
N GLY A 123 -3.80 -1.02 -0.25
CA GLY A 123 -4.74 -0.01 0.20
C GLY A 123 -5.84 -0.65 1.02
N GLY A 124 -6.14 -0.13 2.20
CA GLY A 124 -7.35 -0.52 2.91
C GLY A 124 -7.77 0.41 4.03
N ALA A 125 -8.95 0.13 4.58
CA ALA A 125 -9.47 0.91 5.70
C ALA A 125 -8.65 0.62 6.96
N THR A 126 -8.24 1.66 7.69
CA THR A 126 -7.31 1.52 8.82
C THR A 126 -7.79 0.48 9.85
N GLY A 127 -9.07 0.54 10.24
CA GLY A 127 -9.64 -0.40 11.21
C GLY A 127 -9.68 -1.85 10.71
N ASP A 128 -10.11 -2.06 9.47
CA ASP A 128 -10.20 -3.40 8.87
C ASP A 128 -8.80 -4.03 8.75
N LEU A 129 -7.82 -3.26 8.25
CA LEU A 129 -6.44 -3.75 8.14
C LEU A 129 -5.78 -3.96 9.51
N ALA A 130 -6.10 -3.13 10.51
CA ALA A 130 -5.54 -3.26 11.87
C ALA A 130 -6.01 -4.53 12.58
N THR A 131 -7.22 -5.00 12.26
CA THR A 131 -7.82 -6.20 12.85
C THR A 131 -7.53 -7.49 12.07
N ALA A 132 -6.83 -7.41 10.94
CA ALA A 132 -6.35 -8.59 10.23
C ALA A 132 -5.15 -9.21 10.97
N TYR A 133 -5.37 -10.38 11.59
CA TYR A 133 -4.38 -11.08 12.42
C TYR A 133 -3.58 -12.17 11.69
N ARG A 134 -3.94 -12.51 10.44
CA ARG A 134 -3.26 -13.55 9.64
C ARG A 134 -3.30 -13.22 8.14
N GLY A 135 -2.50 -13.95 7.37
CA GLY A 135 -2.41 -13.81 5.91
C GLY A 135 -1.75 -12.52 5.46
N PHE A 136 -1.86 -12.24 4.16
CA PHE A 136 -1.08 -11.20 3.50
C PHE A 136 -1.20 -9.81 4.12
N VAL A 137 -2.36 -9.44 4.68
CA VAL A 137 -2.53 -8.16 5.38
C VAL A 137 -1.69 -8.10 6.65
N ALA A 138 -1.74 -9.15 7.48
CA ALA A 138 -0.95 -9.24 8.70
C ALA A 138 0.55 -9.31 8.40
N GLU A 139 0.93 -10.06 7.36
CA GLU A 139 2.33 -10.16 6.90
C GLU A 139 2.86 -8.83 6.35
N THR A 140 2.08 -8.09 5.55
CA THR A 140 2.47 -6.77 5.00
C THR A 140 2.75 -5.75 6.12
N ARG A 141 1.94 -5.76 7.18
CA ARG A 141 2.08 -4.83 8.31
C ARG A 141 3.39 -5.01 9.08
N LYS A 142 4.04 -6.17 9.01
CA LYS A 142 5.31 -6.44 9.71
C LYS A 142 6.43 -5.51 9.27
N SER A 143 6.40 -5.02 8.03
CA SER A 143 7.36 -4.03 7.55
C SER A 143 7.20 -2.67 8.25
N ARG A 144 6.04 -2.41 8.86
CA ARG A 144 5.73 -1.14 9.55
C ARG A 144 6.00 0.09 8.66
N THR A 145 5.70 -0.05 7.38
CA THR A 145 6.00 0.93 6.32
C THR A 145 4.75 1.24 5.51
N GLY A 146 4.49 2.51 5.21
CA GLY A 146 3.27 2.92 4.53
C GLY A 146 2.83 4.36 4.75
N PHE A 147 1.63 4.68 4.30
CA PHE A 147 0.94 5.94 4.56
C PHE A 147 -0.24 5.69 5.51
N LEU A 148 -0.37 6.54 6.52
CA LEU A 148 -1.56 6.63 7.37
C LEU A 148 -2.26 7.96 7.12
N LEU A 149 -3.33 7.94 6.32
CA LEU A 149 -4.06 9.11 5.85
C LEU A 149 -5.28 9.39 6.72
N SER A 150 -5.59 10.69 6.88
CA SER A 150 -6.77 11.17 7.60
C SER A 150 -6.99 10.45 8.93
N VAL A 151 -5.96 10.41 9.79
CA VAL A 151 -6.02 9.79 11.12
C VAL A 151 -7.27 10.26 11.87
N GLN A 152 -8.07 9.31 12.36
CA GLN A 152 -9.31 9.56 13.09
C GLN A 152 -9.10 9.48 14.60
N SER A 153 -8.17 8.63 15.06
CA SER A 153 -7.94 8.40 16.48
C SER A 153 -6.50 7.95 16.78
N PRO A 154 -6.04 8.04 18.05
CA PRO A 154 -4.76 7.45 18.45
C PRO A 154 -4.62 5.96 18.15
N ALA A 155 -5.71 5.19 18.15
CA ALA A 155 -5.73 3.75 17.89
C ALA A 155 -5.35 3.40 16.44
N ASP A 156 -5.45 4.35 15.51
CA ASP A 156 -5.02 4.14 14.11
C ASP A 156 -3.51 3.81 14.02
N GLY A 157 -2.72 4.20 15.04
CA GLY A 157 -1.30 3.87 15.14
C GLY A 157 -1.03 2.37 15.35
N ASP A 158 -2.01 1.59 15.82
CA ASP A 158 -1.86 0.16 16.06
C ASP A 158 -1.60 -0.62 14.75
N LEU A 159 -2.07 -0.09 13.62
CA LEU A 159 -1.81 -0.67 12.29
C LEU A 159 -0.32 -0.86 12.03
N PHE A 160 0.50 0.14 12.38
CA PHE A 160 1.96 0.14 12.21
C PHE A 160 2.73 -0.09 13.53
N THR A 161 2.01 -0.33 14.63
CA THR A 161 2.58 -0.44 15.98
C THR A 161 3.40 0.80 16.34
N ILE A 162 2.78 1.97 16.21
CA ILE A 162 3.40 3.28 16.47
C ILE A 162 2.54 4.10 17.43
N ARG A 163 3.20 4.98 18.18
CA ARG A 163 2.50 6.05 18.90
C ARG A 163 2.37 7.25 17.99
N LEU A 164 1.14 7.73 17.80
CA LEU A 164 0.91 8.89 16.94
C LEU A 164 1.40 10.19 17.60
N PRO A 165 2.00 11.12 16.84
CA PRO A 165 2.35 12.43 17.35
C PRO A 165 1.10 13.22 17.74
N ARG A 166 1.26 14.18 18.66
CA ARG A 166 0.16 15.07 19.04
C ARG A 166 -0.31 15.87 17.82
N GLY A 167 -1.63 15.99 17.66
CA GLY A 167 -2.22 16.72 16.53
C GLY A 167 -2.24 15.95 15.20
N ALA A 168 -1.94 14.65 15.20
CA ALA A 168 -2.03 13.83 13.99
C ALA A 168 -3.46 13.67 13.45
N VAL A 169 -4.49 13.85 14.30
CA VAL A 169 -5.90 13.63 13.96
C VAL A 169 -6.42 14.73 13.03
N GLY A 170 -7.12 14.31 11.97
CA GLY A 170 -7.79 15.19 11.02
C GLY A 170 -6.93 15.65 9.84
N GLY A 171 -7.42 16.67 9.12
CA GLY A 171 -6.78 17.23 7.92
C GLY A 171 -7.53 16.92 6.62
N PRO A 172 -7.19 17.62 5.52
CA PRO A 172 -7.79 17.38 4.22
C PRO A 172 -7.40 16.01 3.64
N PRO A 173 -8.09 15.53 2.59
CA PRO A 173 -7.65 14.34 1.85
C PRO A 173 -6.17 14.40 1.44
N GLY A 174 -5.50 13.26 1.52
CA GLY A 174 -4.07 13.14 1.27
C GLY A 174 -3.15 13.62 2.41
N ARG A 175 -3.69 14.29 3.45
CA ARG A 175 -2.92 14.59 4.67
C ARG A 175 -2.76 13.33 5.50
N GLY A 176 -1.55 13.09 6.01
CA GLY A 176 -1.30 11.96 6.88
C GLY A 176 0.13 11.88 7.39
N LEU A 177 0.53 10.66 7.72
CA LEU A 177 1.89 10.30 8.13
C LEU A 177 2.47 9.33 7.09
N LEU A 178 3.69 9.59 6.64
CA LEU A 178 4.55 8.55 6.09
C LEU A 178 5.15 7.80 7.27
N VAL A 179 5.00 6.48 7.27
CA VAL A 179 5.60 5.58 8.25
C VAL A 179 6.68 4.77 7.54
N THR A 180 7.88 4.72 8.12
CA THR A 180 9.01 3.95 7.60
C THR A 180 9.62 3.18 8.76
N MET A 181 9.48 1.85 8.75
CA MET A 181 9.94 0.97 9.84
C MET A 181 9.49 1.44 11.24
N GLY A 182 8.29 2.02 11.32
CA GLY A 182 7.70 2.57 12.54
C GLY A 182 8.10 4.01 12.91
N ALA A 183 8.99 4.67 12.16
CA ALA A 183 9.24 6.10 12.30
C ALA A 183 8.20 6.91 11.49
N THR A 184 7.69 8.01 12.05
CA THR A 184 6.61 8.79 11.43
C THR A 184 7.09 10.16 10.95
N THR A 185 6.74 10.52 9.71
CA THR A 185 6.97 11.85 9.15
C THR A 185 5.65 12.43 8.62
N PRO A 186 5.22 13.64 9.04
CA PRO A 186 4.04 14.28 8.47
C PRO A 186 4.20 14.48 6.96
N VAL A 187 3.15 14.15 6.20
CA VAL A 187 3.17 14.21 4.75
C VAL A 187 1.85 14.74 4.20
N GLN A 188 1.94 15.51 3.12
CA GLN A 188 0.85 15.74 2.18
C GLN A 188 1.11 14.87 0.95
N ALA A 189 0.24 13.90 0.71
CA ALA A 189 0.33 13.05 -0.46
C ALA A 189 0.04 13.86 -1.73
N ALA A 190 0.74 13.50 -2.80
CA ALA A 190 0.52 14.10 -4.12
C ALA A 190 -0.76 13.50 -4.72
N ILE A 191 -1.56 14.37 -5.34
CA ILE A 191 -2.74 13.96 -6.09
C ILE A 191 -2.30 13.53 -7.50
N PRO A 192 -2.89 12.45 -8.05
CA PRO A 192 -2.70 12.11 -9.45
C PRO A 192 -3.39 13.17 -10.32
N GLU A 193 -2.66 13.71 -11.30
CA GLU A 193 -3.21 14.59 -12.34
C GLU A 193 -4.18 13.85 -13.27
#